data_AF-A0A9J6GV96-F1
#
_entry.id   AF-A0A9J6GV96-F1
#
_cell.length_a   1.000
_cell.length_b   1.000
_cell.length_c   1.000
_cell.angle_alpha   90.00
_cell.angle_beta   90.00
_cell.angle_gamma   90.00
#
_symmetry.space_group_name_H-M   'P 1'
#
loop_
_entity.id
_entity.type
_entity.pdbx_description
1 polymer ?
#
loop_
_entity_poly.entity_id
_entity_poly.type
_entity_poly.pdbx_seq_one_letter_code
_entity_poly.pdbx_strand_id
1 'polypeptide(L)'
;MPLLRQVTNHNQGVEVNDVIKLVQALVVSRVVYSTPHLPLKPRKMNQPDRLLRKAHKQAPRFPPHTASSRLEKLGVYSKVREIVDAHLDSQVECLRQTSTGRTVVRQLGIV
;
A
#
# COMPACT_ATOMS: atom_id res chain seq x y z
N MET A 1 4.93 6.10 -13.49
CA MET A 1 5.91 6.42 -12.42
C MET A 1 7.29 6.30 -13.02
N PRO A 2 8.02 7.41 -13.25
CA PRO A 2 9.31 7.39 -13.97
C PRO A 2 10.37 6.55 -13.24
N LEU A 3 10.42 6.59 -11.90
CA LEU A 3 11.37 5.81 -11.10
C LEU A 3 11.14 4.29 -11.19
N LEU A 4 9.89 3.84 -11.06
CA LEU A 4 9.54 2.43 -11.24
C LEU A 4 9.93 1.92 -12.63
N ARG A 5 9.68 2.74 -13.66
CA ARG A 5 10.03 2.41 -15.04
C ARG A 5 11.55 2.28 -15.22
N GLN A 6 12.34 3.16 -14.59
CA GLN A 6 13.80 3.10 -14.61
C GLN A 6 14.32 1.82 -13.95
N VAL A 7 13.82 1.47 -12.76
CA VAL A 7 14.23 0.24 -12.06
C VAL A 7 13.88 -1.02 -12.87
N THR A 8 12.73 -1.05 -13.53
CA THR A 8 12.30 -2.20 -14.38
C THR A 8 12.97 -2.27 -15.75
N ASN A 9 13.54 -1.17 -16.26
CA ASN A 9 14.21 -1.14 -17.56
C ASN A 9 15.72 -1.39 -17.46
N HIS A 10 16.35 -1.02 -16.35
CA HIS A 10 17.82 -1.04 -16.26
C HIS A 10 18.40 -2.41 -15.95
N ASN A 11 17.67 -3.29 -15.23
CA ASN A 11 18.20 -4.59 -14.84
C ASN A 11 17.54 -5.74 -15.59
N GLN A 12 18.30 -6.43 -16.44
CA GLN A 12 17.92 -7.69 -17.10
C GLN A 12 17.95 -8.93 -16.16
N GLY A 13 18.01 -8.74 -14.84
CA GLY A 13 18.17 -9.84 -13.88
C GLY A 13 17.47 -9.67 -12.54
N VAL A 14 16.53 -8.73 -12.39
CA VAL A 14 15.74 -8.63 -11.14
C VAL A 14 14.57 -9.60 -11.24
N GLU A 15 14.50 -10.54 -10.29
CA GLU A 15 13.38 -11.48 -10.21
C GLU A 15 12.06 -10.75 -9.96
N VAL A 16 10.98 -11.30 -10.51
CA VAL A 16 9.62 -10.74 -10.39
C VAL A 16 9.25 -10.42 -8.94
N ASN A 17 9.67 -11.28 -8.00
CA ASN A 17 9.42 -11.10 -6.58
C ASN A 17 10.11 -9.86 -6.01
N ASP A 18 11.32 -9.54 -6.45
CA ASP A 18 12.04 -8.37 -5.95
C ASP A 18 11.46 -7.07 -6.50
N VAL A 19 10.94 -7.09 -7.74
CA VAL A 19 10.19 -5.94 -8.26
C VAL A 19 8.88 -5.72 -7.50
N ILE A 20 8.19 -6.81 -7.13
CA ILE A 20 6.97 -6.73 -6.30
C ILE A 20 7.31 -6.14 -4.93
N LYS A 21 8.37 -6.62 -4.27
CA LYS A 21 8.85 -6.06 -2.99
C LYS A 21 9.20 -4.58 -3.12
N LEU A 22 9.81 -4.17 -4.23
CA LEU A 22 10.18 -2.78 -4.47
C LEU A 22 8.96 -1.89 -4.71
N VAL A 23 7.96 -2.37 -5.45
CA VAL A 23 6.65 -1.70 -5.56
C VAL A 23 5.99 -1.58 -4.20
N GLN A 24 6.01 -2.63 -3.40
CA GLN A 24 5.44 -2.63 -2.06
C GLN A 24 6.16 -1.60 -1.19
N ALA A 25 7.49 -1.69 -1.05
CA ALA A 25 8.30 -0.78 -0.26
C ALA A 25 8.16 0.70 -0.67
N LEU A 26 8.00 1.00 -1.95
CA LEU A 26 7.91 2.39 -2.43
C LEU A 26 6.47 2.93 -2.43
N VAL A 27 5.54 2.17 -2.98
CA VAL A 27 4.16 2.64 -3.22
C VAL A 27 3.31 2.45 -1.98
N VAL A 28 3.42 1.30 -1.30
CA VAL A 28 2.65 1.07 -0.07
C VAL A 28 3.13 2.02 1.03
N SER A 29 4.44 2.17 1.23
CA SER A 29 4.96 3.11 2.25
C SER A 29 4.48 4.54 2.01
N ARG A 30 4.45 5.00 0.76
CA ARG A 30 3.95 6.35 0.44
C ARG A 30 2.44 6.49 0.68
N VAL A 31 1.67 5.45 0.35
CA VAL A 31 0.22 5.41 0.62
C VAL A 31 -0.03 5.42 2.12
N VAL A 32 0.65 4.56 2.87
CA VAL A 32 0.51 4.41 4.32
C VAL A 32 0.91 5.69 5.05
N TYR A 33 1.96 6.39 4.62
CA TYR A 33 2.39 7.62 5.26
C TYR A 33 1.40 8.77 5.09
N SER A 34 0.78 8.91 3.92
CA SER A 34 -0.05 10.09 3.60
C SER A 34 -1.55 9.84 3.75
N THR A 35 -2.04 8.68 3.34
CA THR A 35 -3.49 8.43 3.18
C THR A 35 -4.29 8.43 4.48
N PRO A 36 -3.82 7.84 5.60
CA PRO A 36 -4.59 7.80 6.85
C PRO A 36 -4.83 9.16 7.49
N HIS A 37 -3.91 10.11 7.29
CA HIS A 37 -3.93 11.41 7.98
C HIS A 37 -4.55 12.53 7.15
N LEU A 38 -4.88 12.28 5.88
CA LEU A 38 -5.60 13.24 5.05
C LEU A 38 -7.11 12.94 5.06
N PRO A 39 -7.99 13.96 5.24
CA PRO A 39 -9.43 13.80 5.11
C PRO A 39 -9.81 13.61 3.62
N LEU A 40 -9.57 12.41 3.11
CA LEU A 40 -9.83 12.06 1.72
C LEU A 40 -11.30 11.71 1.55
N LYS A 41 -12.00 12.47 0.70
CA LYS A 41 -13.33 12.06 0.20
C LYS A 41 -13.20 10.68 -0.49
N PRO A 42 -14.23 9.82 -0.44
CA PRO A 42 -14.20 8.49 -1.07
C PRO A 42 -13.79 8.53 -2.56
N ARG A 43 -14.18 9.58 -3.28
CA ARG A 43 -13.78 9.81 -4.67
C ARG A 43 -12.27 9.96 -4.86
N LYS A 44 -11.56 10.54 -3.88
CA LYS A 44 -10.09 10.71 -3.90
C LYS A 44 -9.35 9.43 -3.49
N MET A 45 -9.98 8.48 -2.80
CA MET A 45 -9.40 7.15 -2.51
C MET A 45 -9.27 6.27 -3.77
N ASN A 46 -10.07 6.52 -4.82
CA ASN A 46 -9.93 5.81 -6.09
C ASN A 46 -8.58 6.10 -6.79
N GLN A 47 -7.97 7.25 -6.52
CA GLN A 47 -6.70 7.65 -7.12
C GLN A 47 -5.50 6.82 -6.61
N PRO A 48 -5.26 6.68 -5.28
CA PRO A 48 -4.22 5.78 -4.78
C PRO A 48 -4.50 4.32 -5.14
N ASP A 49 -5.76 3.88 -5.17
CA ASP A 49 -6.11 2.52 -5.63
C ASP A 49 -5.71 2.30 -7.10
N ARG A 50 -5.94 3.28 -7.97
CA ARG A 50 -5.52 3.21 -9.38
C ARG A 50 -3.99 3.26 -9.51
N LEU A 51 -3.31 4.02 -8.66
CA LEU A 51 -1.85 4.09 -8.62
C LEU A 51 -1.26 2.73 -8.23
N LEU A 52 -1.78 2.12 -7.15
CA LEU A 52 -1.32 0.85 -6.63
C LEU A 52 -1.53 -0.28 -7.66
N ARG A 53 -2.72 -0.31 -8.31
CA ARG A 53 -3.00 -1.25 -9.43
C ARG A 53 -2.04 -1.07 -10.60
N LYS A 54 -1.74 0.17 -11.00
CA LYS A 54 -0.80 0.45 -12.08
C LYS A 54 0.61 -0.02 -11.72
N ALA A 55 1.07 0.24 -10.49
CA ALA A 55 2.39 -0.17 -10.03
C ALA A 55 2.55 -1.69 -10.00
N HIS A 56 1.55 -2.42 -9.49
CA HIS A 56 1.58 -3.88 -9.42
C HIS A 56 1.52 -4.53 -10.81
N LYS A 57 0.82 -3.93 -11.78
CA LYS A 57 0.84 -4.38 -13.17
C LYS A 57 2.17 -4.08 -13.87
N GLN A 58 2.82 -2.98 -13.51
CA GLN A 58 4.09 -2.57 -14.11
C GLN A 58 5.29 -3.37 -13.59
N ALA A 59 5.25 -3.85 -12.34
CA ALA A 59 6.38 -4.58 -11.74
C ALA A 59 6.80 -5.82 -12.55
N PRO A 60 5.90 -6.76 -12.89
CA PRO A 60 6.32 -7.97 -13.61
C PRO A 60 6.24 -7.85 -15.13
N ARG A 61 6.11 -6.63 -15.67
CA ARG A 61 5.71 -6.39 -17.07
C ARG A 61 4.42 -7.16 -17.43
N PHE A 62 3.49 -7.30 -16.48
CA PHE A 62 2.22 -7.93 -16.79
C PHE A 62 1.53 -7.17 -17.92
N PRO A 63 0.84 -7.88 -18.84
CA PRO A 63 0.04 -7.22 -19.86
C PRO A 63 -0.90 -6.19 -19.20
N PRO A 64 -1.06 -4.99 -19.78
CA PRO A 64 -1.88 -3.93 -19.18
C PRO A 64 -3.34 -4.38 -18.93
N HIS A 65 -3.82 -5.33 -19.75
CA HIS A 65 -5.14 -5.95 -19.70
C HIS A 65 -5.29 -7.06 -18.64
N THR A 66 -4.25 -7.36 -17.86
CA THR A 66 -4.34 -8.38 -16.81
C THR A 66 -5.47 -8.06 -15.84
N ALA A 67 -6.38 -9.02 -15.62
CA ALA A 67 -7.53 -8.84 -14.76
C ALA A 67 -7.10 -8.55 -13.32
N SER A 68 -7.50 -7.39 -12.78
CA SER A 68 -7.18 -7.00 -11.40
C SER A 68 -7.70 -8.01 -10.37
N SER A 69 -8.82 -8.66 -10.65
CA SER A 69 -9.39 -9.72 -9.81
C SER A 69 -8.51 -10.96 -9.71
N ARG A 70 -7.70 -11.27 -10.73
CA ARG A 70 -6.74 -12.38 -10.66
C ARG A 70 -5.51 -12.02 -9.81
N LEU A 71 -5.04 -10.78 -9.90
CA LEU A 71 -3.92 -10.29 -9.08
C LEU A 71 -4.29 -10.21 -7.58
N GLU A 72 -5.53 -9.83 -7.30
CA GLU A 72 -6.10 -9.83 -5.93
C GLU A 72 -6.22 -11.26 -5.39
N LYS A 73 -6.73 -12.22 -6.19
CA LYS A 73 -6.81 -13.64 -5.81
C LYS A 73 -5.45 -14.31 -5.57
N LEU A 74 -4.40 -13.82 -6.21
CA LEU A 74 -3.02 -14.30 -6.00
C LEU A 74 -2.40 -13.74 -4.72
N GLY A 75 -3.09 -12.88 -3.96
CA GLY A 75 -2.57 -12.25 -2.76
C GLY A 75 -1.47 -11.21 -3.03
N VAL A 76 -1.24 -10.87 -4.29
CA VAL A 76 -0.18 -9.94 -4.71
C VAL A 76 -0.60 -8.48 -4.51
N TYR A 77 -1.89 -8.21 -4.39
CA TYR A 77 -2.44 -6.85 -4.30
C TYR A 77 -3.60 -6.77 -3.30
N SER A 78 -3.49 -5.88 -2.31
CA SER A 78 -4.58 -5.47 -1.40
C SER A 78 -5.12 -4.09 -1.77
N LYS A 79 -6.37 -3.79 -1.42
CA LYS A 79 -6.93 -2.45 -1.64
C LYS A 79 -6.26 -1.41 -0.73
N VAL A 80 -6.21 -0.16 -1.14
CA VAL A 80 -5.63 0.91 -0.32
C VAL A 80 -6.35 1.05 1.01
N ARG A 81 -7.67 0.85 1.03
CA ARG A 81 -8.45 0.86 2.28
C ARG A 81 -7.99 -0.22 3.25
N GLU A 82 -7.85 -1.45 2.78
CA GLU A 82 -7.38 -2.59 3.59
C GLU A 82 -5.97 -2.34 4.15
N ILE A 83 -5.08 -1.75 3.35
CA ILE A 83 -3.73 -1.36 3.75
C ILE A 83 -3.75 -0.28 4.84
N VAL A 84 -4.61 0.73 4.69
CA VAL A 84 -4.76 1.83 5.66
C VAL A 84 -5.35 1.31 6.97
N ASP A 85 -6.41 0.52 6.90
CA ASP A 85 -7.07 -0.07 8.06
C ASP A 85 -6.08 -0.95 8.84
N ALA A 86 -5.37 -1.87 8.15
CA ALA A 86 -4.35 -2.71 8.78
C ALA A 86 -3.20 -1.90 9.40
N HIS A 87 -2.82 -0.77 8.78
CA HIS A 87 -1.81 0.11 9.35
C HIS A 87 -2.28 0.79 10.63
N LEU A 88 -3.51 1.34 10.63
CA LEU A 88 -4.10 1.97 11.81
C LEU A 88 -4.27 0.97 12.95
N ASP A 89 -4.71 -0.25 12.66
CA ASP A 89 -4.82 -1.32 13.65
C ASP A 89 -3.47 -1.64 14.29
N SER A 90 -2.41 -1.76 13.45
CA SER A 90 -1.05 -1.96 13.95
C SER A 90 -0.57 -0.79 14.82
N GLN A 91 -0.89 0.46 14.46
CA GLN A 91 -0.55 1.63 15.27
C GLN A 91 -1.26 1.60 16.62
N VAL A 92 -2.56 1.30 16.64
CA VAL A 92 -3.35 1.18 17.88
C VAL A 92 -2.77 0.08 18.77
N GLU A 93 -2.40 -1.06 18.20
CA GLU A 93 -1.80 -2.16 18.96
C GLU A 93 -0.43 -1.77 19.54
N CYS A 94 0.41 -1.07 18.78
CA CYS A 94 1.66 -0.51 19.30
C CYS A 94 1.42 0.49 20.44
N LEU A 95 0.42 1.38 20.31
CA LEU A 95 0.09 2.34 21.36
C LEU A 95 -0.38 1.64 22.65
N ARG A 96 -1.13 0.54 22.53
CA ARG A 96 -1.59 -0.26 23.68
C ARG A 96 -0.45 -0.87 24.50
N GLN A 97 0.71 -1.11 23.89
CA GLN A 97 1.87 -1.68 24.58
C GLN A 97 2.55 -0.70 25.53
N THR A 98 2.29 0.61 25.40
CA THR A 98 2.91 1.65 26.24
C THR A 98 1.91 2.25 27.23
N SER A 99 2.37 2.71 28.39
CA SER A 99 1.51 3.39 29.39
C SER A 99 0.93 4.69 28.83
N THR A 100 1.75 5.51 28.18
CA THR A 100 1.34 6.76 27.54
C THR A 100 0.39 6.51 26.36
N GLY A 101 0.68 5.52 25.51
CA GLY A 101 -0.16 5.20 24.36
C GLY A 101 -1.54 4.69 24.76
N ARG A 102 -1.65 3.89 25.85
CA ARG A 102 -2.97 3.51 26.42
C ARG A 102 -3.80 4.72 26.84
N THR A 103 -3.19 5.75 27.41
CA THR A 103 -3.89 6.99 27.76
C THR A 103 -4.41 7.72 26.52
N VAL A 104 -3.60 7.82 25.46
CA VAL A 104 -4.01 8.44 24.19
C VAL A 104 -5.15 7.67 23.53
N VAL A 105 -5.08 6.34 23.48
CA VAL A 105 -6.14 5.50 22.90
C VAL A 105 -7.47 5.66 23.65
N ARG A 106 -7.44 5.75 24.99
CA ARG A 106 -8.62 6.06 25.81
C ARG A 106 -9.19 7.45 25.53
N GLN A 107 -8.33 8.47 25.36
CA GLN A 107 -8.76 9.83 25.02
C GLN A 107 -9.42 9.91 23.64
N LEU A 108 -8.97 9.09 22.69
CA LEU A 108 -9.54 9.01 21.34
C LEU A 108 -10.86 8.21 21.29
N GLY A 109 -11.29 7.58 22.39
CA GLY A 109 -12.53 6.79 22.45
C GLY A 109 -12.48 5.50 21.63
N ILE A 110 -11.28 4.98 21.35
CA ILE A 110 -11.07 3.75 20.57
C ILE A 110 -11.12 2.50 21.49
N VAL A 111 -11.14 2.69 22.81
CA VAL A 111 -11.30 1.67 23.86
C VAL A 111 -12.12 2.24 25.01
#